data_AF-A0A8H8TZY5-F1
#
_entry.id   AF-A0A8H8TZY5-F1
#
_cell.length_a   1.000
_cell.length_b   1.000
_cell.length_c   1.000
_cell.angle_alpha   90.00
_cell.angle_beta   90.00
_cell.angle_gamma   90.00
#
_symmetry.space_group_name_H-M   'P 1'
#
loop_
_entity.id
_entity.type
_entity.pdbx_description
1 polymer ?
#
loop_
_entity_poly.entity_id
_entity_poly.type
_entity_poly.pdbx_seq_one_letter_code
_entity_poly.pdbx_strand_id
1 'polypeptide(L)'
;MSGTSNVGNSQVYQADDQRTVPNSEIEQQKKDNRFHEGKENSHKANDSKDERSIANKLAREEKSKQMVQGLIILTSLQRQNEEEYEPEEVKQSKRDPTLPAKMHGNEPSKGAKVDAEIQAEEEEELRRKGKA
;
A
#
# COMPACT_ATOMS: atom_id res chain seq x y z
N MET A 1 -34.68 -34.98 26.42
CA MET A 1 -35.08 -33.57 26.30
C MET A 1 -33.99 -32.84 25.54
N SER A 2 -34.36 -32.20 24.43
CA SER A 2 -33.46 -31.60 23.44
C SER A 2 -32.71 -30.39 24.01
N GLY A 3 -31.40 -30.32 23.73
CA GLY A 3 -30.48 -29.31 24.26
C GLY A 3 -30.74 -27.90 23.76
N THR A 4 -31.53 -27.14 24.53
CA THR A 4 -31.65 -25.69 24.36
C THR A 4 -30.56 -25.00 25.17
N SER A 5 -29.57 -24.41 24.50
CA SER A 5 -28.56 -23.55 25.14
C SER A 5 -29.20 -22.20 25.55
N ASN A 6 -28.53 -21.45 26.44
CA ASN A 6 -28.99 -20.14 26.95
C ASN A 6 -29.14 -19.07 25.85
N VAL A 7 -28.59 -19.34 24.66
CA VAL A 7 -28.68 -18.48 23.47
C VAL A 7 -29.70 -19.01 22.44
N GLY A 8 -30.53 -20.00 22.79
CA GLY A 8 -31.58 -20.50 21.90
C GLY A 8 -31.09 -21.38 20.75
N ASN A 9 -32.01 -21.74 19.85
CA ASN A 9 -31.76 -22.67 18.75
C ASN A 9 -30.98 -21.97 17.62
N SER A 10 -29.88 -22.58 17.16
CA SER A 10 -29.00 -22.02 16.12
C SER A 10 -29.68 -21.76 14.79
N GLN A 11 -30.84 -22.38 14.54
CA GLN A 11 -31.68 -22.14 13.35
C GLN A 11 -32.30 -20.73 13.29
N VAL A 12 -32.31 -19.98 14.40
CA VAL A 12 -32.89 -18.63 14.46
C VAL A 12 -31.91 -17.55 14.01
N TYR A 13 -30.60 -17.83 14.01
CA TYR A 13 -29.58 -16.86 13.63
C TYR A 13 -29.29 -16.93 12.13
N GLN A 14 -29.76 -15.93 11.39
CA GLN A 14 -29.36 -15.70 9.99
C GLN A 14 -28.08 -14.84 9.97
N ALA A 15 -27.00 -15.37 9.40
CA ALA A 15 -25.68 -14.73 9.38
C ALA A 15 -25.36 -14.04 8.03
N ASP A 16 -26.36 -13.85 7.17
CA ASP A 16 -26.13 -13.43 5.78
C ASP A 16 -25.46 -12.06 5.67
N ASP A 17 -25.79 -11.11 6.55
CA ASP A 17 -25.17 -9.76 6.59
C ASP A 17 -23.87 -9.70 7.41
N GLN A 18 -23.48 -10.78 8.09
CA GLN A 18 -22.27 -10.86 8.92
C GLN A 18 -21.15 -11.68 8.30
N ARG A 19 -21.40 -12.34 7.16
CA ARG A 19 -20.38 -13.13 6.46
C ARG A 19 -19.59 -12.25 5.52
N THR A 20 -18.26 -12.29 5.65
CA THR A 20 -17.37 -11.76 4.63
C THR A 20 -17.31 -12.72 3.44
N VAL A 21 -17.63 -12.22 2.26
CA VAL A 21 -17.50 -12.98 1.00
C VAL A 21 -16.03 -13.03 0.55
N PRO A 22 -15.57 -14.14 -0.05
CA PRO A 22 -14.20 -14.22 -0.57
C PRO A 22 -14.01 -13.25 -1.75
N ASN A 23 -12.80 -12.70 -1.88
CA ASN A 23 -12.48 -11.74 -2.96
C ASN A 23 -12.79 -12.29 -4.36
N SER A 24 -12.67 -13.60 -4.57
CA SER A 24 -13.03 -14.24 -5.84
C SER A 24 -14.50 -14.08 -6.20
N GLU A 25 -15.39 -14.15 -5.21
CA GLU A 25 -16.83 -13.97 -5.40
C GLU A 25 -17.17 -12.51 -5.65
N ILE A 26 -16.51 -11.57 -4.95
CA ILE A 26 -16.63 -10.13 -5.21
C ILE A 26 -16.21 -9.81 -6.65
N GLU A 27 -15.08 -10.36 -7.11
CA GLU A 27 -14.60 -10.16 -8.46
C GLU A 27 -15.51 -10.77 -9.52
N GLN A 28 -16.11 -11.92 -9.22
CA GLN A 28 -17.07 -12.59 -10.09
C GLN A 28 -18.36 -11.78 -10.19
N GLN A 29 -18.91 -11.31 -9.07
CA GLN A 29 -20.04 -10.38 -9.06
C GLN A 29 -19.73 -9.08 -9.83
N LYS A 30 -18.51 -8.53 -9.69
CA LYS A 30 -18.07 -7.38 -10.49
C LYS A 30 -17.93 -7.70 -11.98
N LYS A 31 -17.60 -8.92 -12.36
CA LYS A 31 -17.54 -9.36 -13.77
C LYS A 31 -18.94 -9.55 -14.35
N ASP A 32 -19.84 -10.16 -13.58
CA ASP A 32 -21.23 -10.40 -13.98
C ASP A 32 -22.00 -9.08 -14.11
N ASN A 33 -21.75 -8.12 -13.21
CA ASN A 33 -22.32 -6.78 -13.26
C ASN A 33 -21.56 -5.81 -14.19
N ARG A 34 -20.41 -6.22 -14.75
CA ARG A 34 -19.53 -5.36 -15.56
C ARG A 34 -20.22 -4.83 -16.81
N PHE A 35 -21.16 -5.59 -17.36
CA PHE A 35 -21.90 -5.20 -18.56
C PHE A 35 -22.91 -4.07 -18.30
N HIS A 36 -23.18 -3.76 -17.03
CA HIS A 36 -24.03 -2.64 -16.60
C HIS A 36 -23.24 -1.41 -16.15
N GLU A 37 -21.92 -1.54 -16.01
CA GLU A 37 -21.05 -0.44 -15.61
C GLU A 37 -20.51 0.32 -16.84
N GLY A 38 -20.61 1.65 -16.82
CA GLY A 38 -19.97 2.48 -17.83
C GLY A 38 -18.44 2.39 -17.73
N LYS A 39 -17.71 2.64 -18.82
CA LYS A 39 -16.24 2.65 -18.77
C LYS A 39 -15.75 3.66 -17.71
N GLU A 40 -14.84 3.23 -16.86
CA GLU A 40 -14.13 4.05 -15.87
C GLU A 40 -13.68 5.39 -16.46
N ASN A 41 -13.96 6.50 -15.76
CA ASN A 41 -13.64 7.87 -16.18
C ASN A 41 -14.22 8.31 -17.54
N SER A 42 -15.32 7.71 -18.01
CA SER A 42 -15.95 8.14 -19.27
C SER A 42 -16.65 9.50 -19.20
N HIS A 43 -16.83 10.06 -18.00
CA HIS A 43 -17.42 11.38 -17.84
C HIS A 43 -16.37 12.46 -18.08
N LYS A 44 -16.51 13.20 -19.18
CA LYS A 44 -15.72 14.40 -19.42
C LYS A 44 -16.20 15.51 -18.48
N ALA A 45 -15.29 16.13 -17.75
CA ALA A 45 -15.63 17.23 -16.85
C ALA A 45 -16.22 18.45 -17.59
N ASN A 46 -15.87 18.60 -18.87
CA ASN A 46 -16.23 19.73 -19.73
C ASN A 46 -17.18 19.29 -20.86
N ASP A 47 -18.03 18.28 -20.61
CA ASP A 47 -19.01 17.81 -21.60
C ASP A 47 -19.98 18.93 -21.98
N SER A 48 -20.27 19.07 -23.28
CA SER A 48 -21.24 20.04 -23.78
C SER A 48 -22.68 19.66 -23.43
N LYS A 49 -22.94 18.37 -23.18
CA LYS A 49 -24.23 17.85 -22.71
C LYS A 49 -24.41 17.92 -21.20
N ASP A 50 -23.42 18.45 -20.49
CA ASP A 50 -23.48 18.59 -19.04
C ASP A 50 -24.29 19.83 -18.65
N GLU A 51 -25.45 19.57 -18.04
CA GLU A 51 -26.42 20.56 -17.57
C GLU A 51 -26.01 21.27 -16.26
N ARG A 52 -24.83 20.98 -15.70
CA ARG A 52 -24.31 21.74 -14.54
C ARG A 52 -24.16 23.21 -14.89
N SER A 53 -24.61 24.07 -13.97
CA SER A 53 -24.42 25.52 -14.06
C SER A 53 -22.93 25.90 -14.12
N ILE A 54 -22.61 27.06 -14.69
CA ILE A 54 -21.23 27.58 -14.78
C ILE A 54 -20.58 27.66 -13.40
N ALA A 55 -21.33 28.12 -12.39
CA ALA A 55 -20.86 28.19 -11.00
C ALA A 55 -20.47 26.81 -10.44
N ASN A 56 -21.28 25.77 -10.72
CA ASN A 56 -20.99 24.41 -10.26
C ASN A 56 -19.79 23.78 -11.00
N LYS A 57 -19.58 24.13 -12.27
CA LYS A 57 -18.39 23.70 -13.03
C LYS A 57 -17.13 24.35 -12.44
N LEU A 58 -17.14 25.66 -12.22
CA LEU A 58 -16.02 26.40 -11.63
C LEU A 58 -15.66 25.89 -10.23
N ALA A 59 -16.66 25.72 -9.36
CA ALA A 59 -16.46 25.23 -7.99
C ALA A 59 -15.84 23.83 -7.96
N ARG A 60 -16.19 22.95 -8.91
CA ARG A 60 -15.54 21.63 -9.03
C ARG A 60 -14.08 21.76 -9.43
N GLU A 61 -13.76 22.61 -10.41
CA GLU A 61 -12.38 22.83 -10.83
C GLU A 61 -11.52 23.41 -9.71
N GLU A 62 -12.05 24.38 -8.94
CA GLU A 62 -11.36 24.95 -7.78
C GLU A 62 -11.08 23.89 -6.72
N LYS A 63 -12.07 23.06 -6.37
CA LYS A 63 -11.86 21.94 -5.45
C LYS A 63 -10.81 20.95 -5.97
N SER A 64 -10.86 20.60 -7.26
CA SER A 64 -9.85 19.75 -7.88
C SER A 64 -8.45 20.37 -7.80
N LYS A 65 -8.31 21.67 -8.08
CA LYS A 65 -7.02 22.40 -7.97
C LYS A 65 -6.50 22.41 -6.53
N GLN A 66 -7.37 22.69 -5.55
CA GLN A 66 -7.02 22.66 -4.13
C GLN A 66 -6.58 21.27 -3.68
N MET A 67 -7.28 20.21 -4.11
CA MET A 67 -6.89 18.83 -3.82
C MET A 67 -5.54 18.47 -4.44
N VAL A 68 -5.31 18.82 -5.71
CA VAL A 68 -4.03 18.57 -6.39
C VAL A 68 -2.91 19.34 -5.71
N GLN A 69 -3.13 20.60 -5.34
CA GLN A 69 -2.16 21.41 -4.62
C GLN A 69 -1.87 20.85 -3.22
N GLY A 70 -2.91 20.43 -2.49
CA GLY A 70 -2.78 19.76 -1.20
C GLY A 70 -2.00 18.44 -1.31
N LEU A 71 -2.25 17.64 -2.34
CA LEU A 71 -1.53 16.39 -2.59
C LEU A 71 -0.07 16.65 -2.95
N ILE A 72 0.22 17.65 -3.78
CA ILE A 72 1.60 18.06 -4.10
C ILE A 72 2.33 18.49 -2.83
N ILE A 73 1.69 19.31 -1.98
CA ILE A 73 2.23 19.76 -0.70
C ILE A 73 2.52 18.56 0.21
N LEU A 74 1.56 17.63 0.34
CA LEU A 74 1.73 16.41 1.13
C LEU A 74 2.91 15.58 0.64
N THR A 75 3.04 15.42 -0.68
CA THR A 75 4.13 14.65 -1.31
C THR A 75 5.48 15.34 -1.14
N SER A 76 5.53 16.67 -1.18
CA SER A 76 6.76 17.43 -0.88
C SER A 76 7.11 17.40 0.60
N LEU A 77 6.14 17.46 1.51
CA LEU A 77 6.35 17.35 2.95
C LEU A 77 6.76 15.94 3.36
N GLN A 78 6.22 14.92 2.70
CA GLN A 78 6.59 13.52 2.95
C GLN A 78 8.06 13.26 2.58
N ARG A 79 8.56 13.86 1.50
CA ARG A 79 9.99 13.84 1.12
C ARG A 79 10.90 14.65 2.05
N GLN A 80 10.35 15.62 2.78
CA GLN A 80 11.13 16.45 3.72
C GLN A 80 11.11 15.89 5.15
N ASN A 81 10.05 15.16 5.53
CA ASN A 81 9.93 14.45 6.81
C ASN A 81 10.46 13.01 6.77
N GLU A 82 11.11 12.61 5.68
CA GLU A 82 11.93 11.40 5.56
C GLU A 82 13.28 11.52 6.31
N GLU A 83 13.37 12.37 7.35
CA GLU A 83 14.20 12.08 8.51
C GLU A 83 13.48 10.99 9.31
N GLU A 84 13.54 9.81 8.71
CA GLU A 84 12.60 8.71 8.77
C GLU A 84 12.70 7.95 10.09
N TYR A 85 11.55 7.65 10.71
CA TYR A 85 11.46 6.57 11.70
C TYR A 85 11.73 5.25 10.97
N GLU A 86 12.99 4.97 10.69
CA GLU A 86 13.37 3.68 10.16
C GLU A 86 13.36 2.68 11.32
N PRO A 87 12.64 1.56 11.17
CA PRO A 87 12.70 0.48 12.15
C PRO A 87 14.15 0.02 12.27
N GLU A 88 14.55 -0.41 13.47
CA GLU A 88 15.95 -0.77 13.76
C GLU A 88 16.49 -1.83 12.79
N GLU A 89 15.64 -2.73 12.32
CA GLU A 89 15.97 -3.75 11.31
C GLU A 89 16.41 -3.14 9.98
N VAL A 90 15.76 -2.07 9.49
CA VAL A 90 16.15 -1.38 8.24
C VAL A 90 17.48 -0.66 8.44
N LYS A 91 17.68 -0.02 9.60
CA LYS A 91 18.96 0.60 9.96
C LYS A 91 20.10 -0.42 10.06
N GLN A 92 19.82 -1.63 10.51
CA GLN A 92 20.78 -2.73 10.57
C GLN A 92 21.07 -3.29 9.18
N SER A 93 20.04 -3.44 8.34
CA SER A 93 20.15 -3.90 6.94
C SER A 93 21.05 -3.00 6.10
N LYS A 94 20.98 -1.68 6.33
CA LYS A 94 21.83 -0.68 5.66
C LYS A 94 23.30 -0.79 6.05
N ARG A 95 23.62 -1.36 7.22
CA ARG A 95 25.00 -1.53 7.70
C ARG A 95 25.61 -2.85 7.24
N ASP A 96 24.86 -3.94 7.34
CA ASP A 96 25.30 -5.24 6.85
C ASP A 96 24.07 -5.98 6.29
N PRO A 97 24.11 -6.37 5.00
CA PRO A 97 23.00 -7.03 4.32
C PRO A 97 22.67 -8.42 4.90
N THR A 98 23.57 -9.02 5.69
CA THR A 98 23.38 -10.34 6.30
C THR A 98 22.76 -10.30 7.70
N LEU A 99 22.74 -9.13 8.36
CA LEU A 99 22.26 -9.01 9.74
C LEU A 99 20.78 -9.38 9.93
N PRO A 100 19.83 -8.96 9.07
CA PRO A 100 18.42 -9.28 9.28
C PRO A 100 18.18 -10.80 9.31
N ALA A 101 18.80 -11.55 8.39
CA ALA A 101 18.68 -13.00 8.36
C ALA A 101 19.26 -13.65 9.62
N LYS A 102 20.45 -13.21 10.06
CA LYS A 102 21.11 -13.70 11.28
C LYS A 102 20.29 -13.40 12.55
N MET A 103 19.69 -12.22 12.64
CA MET A 103 18.85 -11.81 13.78
C MET A 103 17.61 -12.69 13.93
N HIS A 104 17.05 -13.16 12.82
CA HIS A 104 15.93 -14.11 12.81
C HIS A 104 16.36 -15.58 12.86
N GLY A 105 17.66 -15.89 13.00
CA GLY A 105 18.19 -17.26 13.04
C GLY A 105 18.17 -18.01 11.70
N ASN A 106 18.02 -17.27 10.59
CA ASN A 106 17.99 -17.82 9.24
C ASN A 106 19.35 -17.70 8.56
N GLU A 107 19.59 -18.55 7.55
CA GLU A 107 20.78 -18.40 6.70
C GLU A 107 20.59 -17.21 5.73
N PRO A 108 21.57 -16.28 5.64
CA PRO A 108 21.50 -15.17 4.68
C PRO A 108 21.48 -15.67 3.24
N SER A 109 20.77 -14.94 2.37
CA SER A 109 20.67 -15.26 0.95
C SER A 109 22.04 -15.19 0.27
N LYS A 110 22.18 -15.87 -0.89
CA LYS A 110 23.41 -15.80 -1.69
C LYS A 110 23.79 -14.36 -2.06
N GLY A 111 22.79 -13.53 -2.39
CA GLY A 111 23.01 -12.12 -2.71
C GLY A 111 23.55 -11.34 -1.52
N ALA A 112 22.92 -11.48 -0.35
CA ALA A 112 23.37 -10.80 0.87
C ALA A 112 24.80 -11.19 1.28
N LYS A 113 25.22 -12.44 1.03
CA LYS A 113 26.60 -12.87 1.27
C LYS A 113 27.58 -12.18 0.32
N VAL A 114 27.26 -12.13 -0.97
CA VAL A 114 28.09 -11.46 -1.99
C VAL A 114 28.18 -9.96 -1.71
N ASP A 115 27.07 -9.32 -1.35
CA ASP A 115 27.05 -7.90 -1.02
C ASP A 115 27.93 -7.59 0.20
N ALA A 116 27.93 -8.46 1.22
CA ALA A 116 28.80 -8.32 2.38
C ALA A 116 30.29 -8.56 2.05
N GLU A 117 30.60 -9.49 1.15
CA GLU A 117 31.97 -9.73 0.66
C GLU A 117 32.50 -8.52 -0.11
N ILE A 118 31.70 -7.97 -1.03
CA ILE A 118 32.07 -6.77 -1.80
C ILE A 118 32.32 -5.59 -0.86
N GLN A 119 31.45 -5.36 0.12
CA GLN A 119 31.64 -4.29 1.11
C GLN A 119 32.95 -4.44 1.91
N ALA A 120 33.29 -5.67 2.31
CA ALA A 120 34.53 -5.94 3.02
C ALA A 120 35.78 -5.72 2.15
N GLU A 121 35.72 -6.14 0.88
CA GLU A 121 36.79 -5.91 -0.10
C GLU A 121 36.99 -4.42 -0.37
N GLU A 122 35.90 -3.67 -0.59
CA GLU A 122 35.94 -2.21 -0.80
C GLU A 122 36.53 -1.48 0.41
N GLU A 123 36.18 -1.87 1.64
CA GLU A 123 36.75 -1.29 2.86
C GLU A 123 38.26 -1.58 2.97
N GLU A 124 38.70 -2.80 2.66
CA GLU A 124 40.12 -3.15 2.63
C GLU A 124 40.90 -2.34 1.56
N GLU A 125 40.33 -2.19 0.36
CA GLU A 125 40.94 -1.38 -0.68
C GLU A 125 41.03 0.09 -0.29
N LEU A 126 39.98 0.66 0.32
CA LEU A 126 40.00 2.01 0.87
C LEU A 126 41.07 2.18 1.95
N ARG A 127 41.26 1.17 2.82
CA ARG A 127 42.33 1.18 3.83
C ARG A 127 43.72 1.06 3.23
N ARG A 128 43.89 0.31 2.13
CA ARG A 128 45.15 0.25 1.37
C ARG A 128 45.44 1.58 0.68
N LYS A 129 44.42 2.21 0.07
CA LYS A 129 44.52 3.50 -0.61
C LYS A 129 44.76 4.67 0.35
N GLY A 130 44.16 4.66 1.54
CA GLY A 130 44.37 5.68 2.57
C GLY A 130 45.70 5.57 3.32
N LYS A 131 46.46 4.49 3.11
CA LYS A 131 47.82 4.31 3.62
C LYS A 131 48.90 4.76 2.60
N ALA A 132 48.51 5.10 1.38
CA ALA A 132 49.38 5.56 0.30
C ALA A 132 49.45 7.08 0.23
#